data_AF-A0A969NK32-F1
#
_entry.id   AF-A0A969NK32-F1
#
_cell.length_a   1.000
_cell.length_b   1.000
_cell.length_c   1.000
_cell.angle_alpha   90.00
_cell.angle_beta   90.00
_cell.angle_gamma   90.00
#
_symmetry.space_group_name_H-M   'P 1'
#
loop_
_entity.id
_entity.type
_entity.pdbx_description
1 polymer ?
#
loop_
_entity_poly.entity_id
_entity_poly.type
_entity_poly.pdbx_seq_one_letter_code
_entity_poly.pdbx_strand_id
1 'polypeptide(L)' 'MIRSETRDPKGAIEDFTKAIELQPDYVAAYNYRGYARSQIQDFQGAIADYNQAIALHPS' A
#
# COMPACT_ATOMS: atom_id res chain seq x y z
N MET A 1 -9.33 1.10 -22.52
CA MET A 1 -9.49 2.45 -21.98
C MET A 1 -8.52 2.58 -20.82
N ILE A 2 -7.54 3.50 -20.91
CA ILE A 2 -6.49 3.69 -19.91
C ILE A 2 -7.05 4.61 -18.81
N ARG A 3 -7.20 4.09 -17.58
CA ARG A 3 -7.58 4.87 -16.39
C ARG A 3 -6.35 5.71 -15.97
N SER A 4 -6.23 6.91 -16.51
CA SER A 4 -5.14 7.84 -16.21
C SER A 4 -5.30 8.43 -14.80
N GLU A 5 -4.51 7.92 -13.86
CA GLU A 5 -3.66 8.67 -12.90
C GLU A 5 -4.23 9.68 -11.90
N THR A 6 -5.55 9.84 -11.73
CA THR A 6 -6.09 10.45 -10.50
C THR A 6 -6.92 9.48 -9.67
N ARG A 7 -6.18 8.80 -8.78
CA ARG A 7 -6.55 8.46 -7.39
C ARG A 7 -7.90 7.76 -7.22
N ASP A 8 -7.92 6.45 -7.46
CA ASP A 8 -8.82 5.54 -6.73
C ASP A 8 -7.99 4.89 -5.62
N PRO A 9 -7.79 5.56 -4.46
CA PRO A 9 -6.93 5.01 -3.44
C PRO A 9 -7.57 3.78 -2.80
N LYS A 10 -8.91 3.65 -2.86
CA LYS A 10 -9.61 2.47 -2.35
C LYS A 10 -9.32 1.25 -3.22
N GLY A 11 -9.43 1.37 -4.55
CA GLY A 11 -9.04 0.31 -5.46
C GLY A 11 -7.57 -0.09 -5.31
N ALA A 12 -6.67 0.90 -5.18
CA ALA A 12 -5.26 0.63 -4.92
C ALA A 12 -5.04 -0.14 -3.60
N ILE A 13 -5.76 0.23 -2.52
CA ILE A 13 -5.68 -0.50 -1.25
C ILE A 13 -6.11 -1.95 -1.40
N GLU A 14 -7.19 -2.22 -2.16
CA GLU A 14 -7.66 -3.59 -2.42
C GLU A 14 -6.64 -4.40 -3.22
N ASP A 15 -6.09 -3.83 -4.29
CA ASP A 15 -5.11 -4.50 -5.14
C ASP A 15 -3.82 -4.83 -4.37
N PHE A 16 -3.30 -3.88 -3.59
CA PHE A 16 -2.12 -4.13 -2.76
C PHE A 16 -2.40 -5.07 -1.59
N THR A 17 -3.64 -5.11 -1.08
CA THR A 17 -4.02 -6.11 -0.06
C THR A 17 -3.96 -7.52 -0.63
N LYS A 18 -4.49 -7.74 -1.85
CA LYS A 18 -4.37 -9.04 -2.54
C LYS A 18 -2.90 -9.38 -2.83
N ALA A 19 -2.09 -8.40 -3.23
CA ALA A 19 -0.67 -8.62 -3.46
C ALA A 19 0.06 -9.08 -2.19
N ILE A 20 -0.29 -8.51 -1.03
CA ILE A 20 0.25 -8.91 0.28
C ILE A 20 -0.25 -10.31 0.71
N GLU A 21 -1.51 -10.65 0.42
CA GLU A 21 -2.04 -11.99 0.70
C GLU A 21 -1.32 -13.08 -0.12
N LEU A 22 -0.97 -12.77 -1.37
CA LEU A 22 -0.23 -13.66 -2.26
C LEU A 22 1.27 -13.71 -1.91
N GLN A 23 1.84 -12.56 -1.56
CA GLN A 23 3.25 -12.42 -1.23
C GLN A 23 3.42 -11.51 0.01
N PRO A 24 3.44 -12.10 1.22
CA PRO A 24 3.53 -11.34 2.48
C PRO A 24 4.84 -10.59 2.70
N ASP A 25 5.89 -10.88 1.93
CA ASP A 25 7.19 -10.19 1.97
C ASP A 25 7.34 -9.14 0.86
N TYR A 26 6.26 -8.81 0.13
CA TYR A 26 6.32 -7.86 -0.97
C TYR A 26 6.36 -6.40 -0.47
N VAL A 27 7.56 -5.94 -0.14
CA VAL A 27 7.86 -4.60 0.40
C VAL A 27 7.18 -3.47 -0.39
N ALA A 28 7.18 -3.54 -1.72
CA ALA A 28 6.58 -2.51 -2.55
C ALA A 28 5.05 -2.40 -2.37
N ALA A 29 4.34 -3.51 -2.16
CA ALA A 29 2.90 -3.50 -1.91
C ALA A 29 2.57 -2.79 -0.60
N TYR A 30 3.35 -2.99 0.46
CA TYR A 30 3.20 -2.23 1.70
C TYR A 30 3.43 -0.73 1.46
N ASN A 31 4.51 -0.33 0.79
CA ASN A 31 4.78 1.08 0.49
C ASN A 31 3.64 1.74 -0.31
N TYR A 32 3.16 1.10 -1.36
CA TYR A 32 2.11 1.68 -2.19
C TYR A 32 0.73 1.65 -1.52
N ARG A 33 0.42 0.63 -0.71
CA ARG A 33 -0.81 0.61 0.12
C ARG A 33 -0.77 1.72 1.16
N GLY A 34 0.37 1.94 1.81
CA GLY A 34 0.56 3.02 2.77
C GLY A 34 0.37 4.40 2.13
N TYR A 35 0.91 4.58 0.92
CA TYR A 35 0.67 5.79 0.14
C TYR A 35 -0.82 5.97 -0.18
N ALA A 36 -1.50 4.93 -0.67
CA ALA A 36 -2.92 5.00 -0.98
C ALA A 36 -3.79 5.30 0.26
N ARG A 37 -3.50 4.70 1.41
CA ARG A 37 -4.15 5.00 2.70
C ARG A 37 -3.96 6.45 3.12
N SER A 38 -2.78 7.03 2.90
CA SER A 38 -2.53 8.46 3.18
C SER A 38 -3.41 9.39 2.34
N GLN A 39 -3.75 9.00 1.11
CA GLN A 39 -4.61 9.79 0.22
C GLN A 39 -6.08 9.84 0.70
N ILE A 40 -6.51 8.86 1.52
CA ILE A 40 -7.85 8.83 2.14
C ILE A 40 -7.81 9.20 3.63
N GLN A 41 -6.70 9.79 4.09
CA GLN A 41 -6.50 10.20 5.48
C GLN A 41 -6.50 9.06 6.51
N ASP A 42 -6.34 7.80 6.07
CA ASP A 42 -6.06 6.66 6.94
C ASP A 42 -4.57 6.65 7.30
N PHE A 43 -4.17 7.62 8.13
CA PHE A 43 -2.77 7.78 8.51
C PHE A 43 -2.27 6.65 9.41
N GLN A 44 -3.14 6.06 10.24
CA GLN A 44 -2.78 4.93 11.09
C GLN A 44 -2.47 3.69 10.25
N GLY A 45 -3.32 3.37 9.28
CA GLY A 45 -3.07 2.25 8.36
C GLY A 45 -1.86 2.52 7.45
N ALA A 46 -1.62 3.77 7.06
CA ALA A 46 -0.43 4.13 6.29
C ALA A 46 0.87 3.91 7.08
N ILE A 47 0.91 4.35 8.35
CA ILE A 47 2.07 4.15 9.24
C ILE A 47 2.32 2.66 9.46
N ALA A 48 1.27 1.87 9.68
CA ALA A 48 1.40 0.42 9.85
C ALA A 48 2.03 -0.24 8.61
N ASP A 49 1.61 0.15 7.41
CA ASP A 49 2.19 -0.37 6.17
C ASP A 49 3.65 0.03 6.00
N TYR A 50 4.01 1.29 6.24
CA TYR A 50 5.39 1.73 6.15
C TYR A 50 6.30 1.05 7.18
N ASN A 51 5.82 0.84 8.41
CA ASN A 51 6.56 0.10 9.43
C ASN A 51 6.80 -1.35 9.00
N GLN A 52 5.81 -1.99 8.38
CA GLN A 52 5.97 -3.35 7.85
C GLN A 52 6.99 -3.40 6.71
N ALA A 53 6.97 -2.42 5.80
CA ALA A 53 7.96 -2.32 4.72
C ALA A 53 9.39 -2.18 5.27
N ILE A 54 9.59 -1.35 6.31
CA ILE A 54 10.88 -1.19 7.00
C ILE A 54 11.30 -2.48 7.71
N ALA A 55 10.37 -3.19 8.34
CA ALA A 55 10.66 -4.44 9.04
C ALA A 55 11.09 -5.57 8.09
N LEU A 56 10.52 -5.62 6.88
CA LEU A 56 10.86 -6.60 5.86
C LEU A 56 12.19 -6.31 5.16
N HIS A 57 12.51 -5.02 4.97
CA HIS A 57 13.77 -4.61 4.36
C HIS A 57 14.41 -3.48 5.15
N PRO A 58 14.99 -3.80 6.32
CA PRO A 58 15.78 -2.83 7.06
C PRO A 58 17.00 -2.48 6.20
N SER A 59 17.22 -1.18 6.01
CA SER A 59 18.34 -0.62 5.24
C SER A 59 19.69 -1.17 5.67
#